data_AF-A0A367W572-F1
#
_entry.id   AF-A0A367W572-F1
#
_cell.length_a   1.000
_cell.length_b   1.000
_cell.length_c   1.000
_cell.angle_alpha   90.00
_cell.angle_beta   90.00
_cell.angle_gamma   90.00
#
_symmetry.space_group_name_H-M   'P 1'
#
loop_
_entity.id
_entity.type
_entity.pdbx_description
1 polymer ?
#
loop_
_entity_poly.entity_id
_entity_poly.type
_entity_poly.pdbx_seq_one_letter_code
_entity_poly.pdbx_strand_id
1 'polypeptide(L)'
;MTRHLAKAFATLCFCLSFVVPMDAQAQEQNKQSFDAFMSDVRLMHVLAMQYCQNHPDIIPAGALAKASKDNDVFEIACMRALDGRRIPSSLPGANWKFVHRDLGTPTDAENMFVMMNGFNLDGKLYHLIVGQRKFTRYVGQANEQSFYIPLAQVLQFDGTGMKQIFKFVDIRTMNWNTPVPAQPDFSKASQELGINLNTIYRVVLKTQLSEAVTQIPEAR
;
A
#
# COMPACT_ATOMS: atom_id res chain seq x y z
N MET A 1 -25.87 -12.68 69.17
CA MET A 1 -24.49 -12.45 68.68
C MET A 1 -24.40 -12.99 67.25
N THR A 2 -24.12 -12.09 66.30
CA THR A 2 -23.49 -12.32 64.97
C THR A 2 -24.03 -13.43 64.07
N ARG A 3 -24.92 -13.12 63.09
CA ARG A 3 -24.97 -13.84 61.79
C ARG A 3 -25.85 -13.24 60.69
N HIS A 4 -25.86 -11.91 60.49
CA HIS A 4 -26.55 -11.30 59.33
C HIS A 4 -25.73 -10.18 58.67
N LEU A 5 -24.47 -10.45 58.29
CA LEU A 5 -23.64 -9.48 57.56
C LEU A 5 -22.90 -10.09 56.35
N ALA A 6 -23.38 -11.21 55.79
CA ALA A 6 -22.69 -11.89 54.69
C ALA A 6 -23.59 -12.16 53.47
N LYS A 7 -24.52 -11.25 53.15
CA LYS A 7 -25.36 -11.37 51.93
C LYS A 7 -25.57 -10.03 51.20
N ALA A 8 -24.55 -9.20 51.11
CA ALA A 8 -24.62 -7.95 50.34
C ALA A 8 -23.38 -7.68 49.47
N PHE A 9 -22.53 -8.68 49.20
CA PHE A 9 -21.32 -8.51 48.38
C PHE A 9 -21.23 -9.39 47.13
N ALA A 10 -22.27 -10.16 46.80
CA ALA A 10 -22.25 -11.05 45.63
C ALA A 10 -23.18 -10.58 44.48
N THR A 11 -23.57 -9.31 44.46
CA THR A 11 -24.44 -8.77 43.42
C THR A 11 -23.96 -7.40 42.92
N LEU A 12 -22.63 -7.20 42.90
CA LEU A 12 -22.01 -6.02 42.28
C LEU A 12 -20.78 -6.34 41.43
N CYS A 13 -20.52 -7.61 41.11
CA CYS A 13 -19.34 -8.02 40.32
C CYS A 13 -19.66 -8.57 38.92
N PHE A 14 -20.92 -8.58 38.49
CA PHE A 14 -21.31 -9.26 37.23
C PHE A 14 -21.85 -8.35 36.12
N CYS A 15 -21.69 -7.03 36.23
CA CYS A 15 -22.14 -6.09 35.19
C CYS A 15 -21.00 -5.24 34.56
N LEU A 16 -19.73 -5.52 34.86
CA LEU A 16 -18.59 -4.76 34.32
C LEU A 16 -17.87 -5.45 33.14
N SER A 17 -18.37 -6.58 32.65
CA SER A 17 -17.63 -7.43 31.69
C SER A 17 -18.01 -7.25 30.22
N PHE A 18 -18.95 -6.36 29.86
CA PHE A 18 -19.43 -6.21 28.47
C PHE A 18 -19.43 -4.77 27.95
N VAL A 19 -18.56 -3.92 28.50
CA VAL A 19 -18.12 -2.71 27.77
C VAL A 19 -16.72 -3.01 27.26
N VAL A 20 -16.61 -3.92 26.29
CA VAL A 20 -15.49 -3.82 25.36
C VAL A 20 -15.68 -2.46 24.70
N PRO A 21 -14.74 -1.50 24.82
CA PRO A 21 -14.94 -0.21 24.19
C PRO A 21 -15.10 -0.50 22.69
N MET A 22 -16.28 -0.22 22.13
CA MET A 22 -16.55 -0.42 20.70
C MET A 22 -15.45 0.23 19.84
N ASP A 23 -14.84 1.28 20.37
CA ASP A 23 -13.67 1.96 19.81
C ASP A 23 -12.44 1.05 19.68
N ALA A 24 -12.14 0.17 20.63
CA ALA A 24 -11.00 -0.74 20.53
C ALA A 24 -11.22 -1.83 19.47
N GLN A 25 -12.44 -2.39 19.39
CA GLN A 25 -12.77 -3.35 18.34
C GLN A 25 -12.74 -2.69 16.95
N ALA A 26 -13.24 -1.45 16.84
CA ALA A 26 -13.20 -0.66 15.63
C ALA A 26 -11.75 -0.34 15.20
N GLN A 27 -10.91 0.07 16.14
CA GLN A 27 -9.48 0.32 15.92
C GLN A 27 -8.75 -0.94 15.44
N GLU A 28 -9.05 -2.09 16.04
CA GLU A 28 -8.47 -3.37 15.66
C GLU A 28 -8.86 -3.77 14.23
N GLN A 29 -10.13 -3.62 13.85
CA GLN A 29 -10.58 -3.88 12.48
C GLN A 29 -9.92 -2.96 11.44
N ASN A 30 -9.74 -1.68 11.80
CA ASN A 30 -9.04 -0.72 10.96
C ASN A 30 -7.57 -1.13 10.77
N LYS A 31 -6.88 -1.47 11.87
CA LYS A 31 -5.52 -2.00 11.84
C LYS A 31 -5.40 -3.26 10.98
N GLN A 32 -6.30 -4.23 11.15
CA GLN A 32 -6.32 -5.45 10.34
C GLN A 32 -6.48 -5.15 8.85
N SER A 33 -7.31 -4.16 8.49
CA SER A 33 -7.46 -3.75 7.10
C SER A 33 -6.18 -3.13 6.53
N PHE A 34 -5.43 -2.39 7.33
CA PHE A 34 -4.14 -1.83 6.94
C PHE A 34 -3.06 -2.93 6.82
N ASP A 35 -3.03 -3.87 7.76
CA ASP A 35 -2.12 -5.01 7.73
C ASP A 35 -2.35 -5.91 6.49
N ALA A 36 -3.62 -6.11 6.11
CA ALA A 36 -3.97 -6.80 4.87
C ALA A 36 -3.44 -6.06 3.63
N PHE A 37 -3.61 -4.74 3.57
CA PHE A 37 -3.03 -3.92 2.50
C PHE A 37 -1.50 -4.02 2.46
N MET A 38 -0.83 -3.98 3.61
CA MET A 38 0.62 -4.15 3.68
C MET A 38 1.06 -5.54 3.25
N SER A 39 0.26 -6.57 3.52
CA SER A 39 0.50 -7.93 3.02
C SER A 39 0.44 -7.97 1.49
N ASP A 40 -0.55 -7.33 0.88
CA ASP A 40 -0.65 -7.24 -0.58
C ASP A 40 0.54 -6.50 -1.20
N VAL A 41 0.97 -5.39 -0.59
CA VAL A 41 2.16 -4.64 -1.04
C VAL A 41 3.43 -5.48 -0.95
N ARG A 42 3.59 -6.27 0.11
CA ARG A 42 4.74 -7.20 0.26
C ARG A 42 4.68 -8.33 -0.75
N LEU A 43 3.51 -8.93 -0.93
CA LEU A 43 3.31 -10.02 -1.88
C LEU A 43 3.56 -9.54 -3.32
N MET A 44 3.09 -8.34 -3.66
CA MET A 44 3.40 -7.67 -4.93
C MET A 44 4.91 -7.64 -5.19
N HIS A 45 5.70 -7.28 -4.18
CA HIS A 45 7.17 -7.24 -4.29
C HIS A 45 7.74 -8.63 -4.55
N VAL A 46 7.39 -9.58 -3.70
CA VAL A 46 7.91 -10.95 -3.80
C VAL A 46 7.59 -11.55 -5.17
N LEU A 47 6.36 -11.41 -5.64
CA LEU A 47 5.93 -11.96 -6.93
C LEU A 47 6.61 -11.25 -8.11
N ALA A 48 6.80 -9.93 -8.04
CA ALA A 48 7.54 -9.20 -9.08
C ALA A 48 9.01 -9.68 -9.18
N MET A 49 9.67 -9.87 -8.03
CA MET A 49 11.03 -10.40 -8.00
C MET A 49 11.10 -11.83 -8.54
N GLN A 50 10.16 -12.69 -8.15
CA GLN A 50 10.07 -14.06 -8.66
C GLN A 50 9.82 -14.09 -10.17
N TYR A 51 8.96 -13.21 -10.69
CA TYR A 51 8.71 -13.10 -12.14
C TYR A 51 10.01 -12.79 -12.89
N CYS A 52 10.77 -11.79 -12.44
CA CYS A 52 12.06 -11.44 -13.01
C CYS A 52 13.11 -12.55 -12.90
N GLN A 53 13.12 -13.32 -11.79
CA GLN A 53 14.01 -14.47 -11.64
C GLN A 53 13.69 -15.59 -12.64
N ASN A 54 12.41 -15.78 -12.97
CA ASN A 54 11.95 -16.80 -13.92
C ASN A 54 12.04 -16.35 -15.38
N HIS A 55 12.11 -15.04 -15.63
CA HIS A 55 12.23 -14.44 -16.95
C HIS A 55 13.46 -13.52 -17.02
N PRO A 56 14.68 -14.05 -16.88
CA PRO A 56 15.89 -13.23 -16.83
C PRO A 56 16.14 -12.47 -18.15
N ASP A 57 15.53 -12.90 -19.25
CA ASP A 57 15.59 -12.27 -20.57
C ASP A 57 15.01 -10.86 -20.62
N ILE A 58 14.10 -10.53 -19.69
CA ILE A 58 13.51 -9.19 -19.63
C ILE A 58 14.49 -8.15 -19.05
N ILE A 59 15.51 -8.61 -18.32
CA ILE A 59 16.50 -7.74 -17.69
C ILE A 59 17.72 -7.66 -18.62
N PRO A 60 18.16 -6.45 -19.03
CA PRO A 60 19.35 -6.30 -19.85
C PRO A 60 20.58 -6.96 -19.20
N ALA A 61 21.35 -7.74 -19.96
CA ALA A 61 22.52 -8.46 -19.45
C ALA A 61 23.54 -7.55 -18.74
N GLY A 62 23.70 -6.30 -19.21
CA GLY A 62 24.56 -5.30 -18.58
C GLY A 62 24.08 -4.79 -17.21
N ALA A 63 22.77 -4.89 -16.92
CA ALA A 63 22.20 -4.59 -15.61
C ALA A 63 22.42 -5.76 -14.63
N LEU A 64 22.35 -7.01 -15.11
CA LEU A 64 22.63 -8.21 -14.32
C LEU A 64 24.12 -8.41 -14.03
N ALA A 65 25.02 -7.99 -14.93
CA ALA A 65 26.47 -8.12 -14.75
C ALA A 65 27.02 -7.35 -13.53
N LYS A 66 26.24 -6.40 -12.99
CA LYS A 66 26.56 -5.64 -11.78
C LYS A 66 25.72 -6.07 -10.56
N ALA A 67 24.81 -7.03 -10.73
CA ALA A 67 23.91 -7.50 -9.68
C ALA A 67 24.55 -8.67 -8.92
N SER A 68 24.71 -8.53 -7.60
CA SER A 68 24.97 -9.66 -6.70
C SER A 68 23.67 -10.05 -5.98
N LYS A 69 23.58 -11.31 -5.50
CA LYS A 69 22.42 -11.87 -4.78
C LYS A 69 22.02 -11.08 -3.52
N ASP A 70 22.88 -10.19 -3.03
CA ASP A 70 22.68 -9.38 -1.83
C ASP A 70 22.31 -7.90 -2.11
N ASN A 71 22.13 -7.48 -3.37
CA ASN A 71 22.13 -6.06 -3.73
C ASN A 71 20.82 -5.56 -4.35
N ASP A 72 20.41 -4.38 -3.88
CA ASP A 72 19.42 -3.44 -4.45
C ASP A 72 19.46 -3.34 -5.99
N VAL A 73 20.60 -3.67 -6.60
CA VAL A 73 20.81 -3.72 -8.04
C VAL A 73 19.87 -4.69 -8.77
N PHE A 74 19.63 -5.92 -8.25
CA PHE A 74 18.68 -6.84 -8.91
C PHE A 74 17.26 -6.31 -8.82
N GLU A 75 16.85 -5.83 -7.64
CA GLU A 75 15.54 -5.23 -7.41
C GLU A 75 15.31 -4.04 -8.37
N ILE A 76 16.26 -3.11 -8.45
CA ILE A 76 16.18 -1.94 -9.35
C ILE A 76 16.16 -2.38 -10.82
N ALA A 77 17.01 -3.34 -11.22
CA ALA A 77 17.06 -3.83 -12.60
C ALA A 77 15.75 -4.53 -13.00
N CYS A 78 15.22 -5.38 -12.13
CA CYS A 78 13.91 -6.00 -12.28
C CYS A 78 12.84 -4.92 -12.41
N MET A 79 12.86 -3.89 -11.58
CA MET A 79 11.80 -2.88 -11.63
C MET A 79 11.81 -1.99 -12.85
N ARG A 80 13.00 -1.64 -13.33
CA ARG A 80 13.14 -0.98 -14.63
C ARG A 80 12.64 -1.85 -15.77
N ALA A 81 12.90 -3.16 -15.73
CA ALA A 81 12.46 -4.09 -16.75
C ALA A 81 10.95 -4.36 -16.73
N LEU A 82 10.32 -4.23 -15.56
CA LEU A 82 8.87 -4.32 -15.40
C LEU A 82 8.14 -3.03 -15.77
N ASP A 83 8.80 -1.86 -15.79
CA ASP A 83 8.14 -0.57 -16.07
C ASP A 83 7.32 -0.60 -17.35
N GLY A 84 6.04 -0.26 -17.24
CA GLY A 84 5.09 -0.26 -18.35
C GLY A 84 4.43 -1.61 -18.66
N ARG A 85 4.95 -2.73 -18.15
CA ARG A 85 4.31 -4.05 -18.30
C ARG A 85 2.96 -4.10 -17.59
N ARG A 86 2.02 -4.79 -18.21
CA ARG A 86 0.63 -4.85 -17.72
C ARG A 86 0.39 -6.14 -16.97
N ILE A 87 -0.39 -6.02 -15.91
CA ILE A 87 -0.96 -7.16 -15.21
C ILE A 87 -2.22 -7.57 -15.96
N PRO A 88 -2.35 -8.83 -16.39
CA PRO A 88 -3.61 -9.34 -16.93
C PRO A 88 -4.74 -9.09 -15.93
N SER A 89 -5.91 -8.70 -16.42
CA SER A 89 -7.06 -8.56 -15.54
C SER A 89 -8.30 -9.20 -16.11
N SER A 90 -8.90 -10.05 -15.29
CA SER A 90 -10.26 -10.56 -15.43
C SER A 90 -11.34 -9.55 -14.99
N LEU A 91 -10.95 -8.50 -14.28
CA LEU A 91 -11.88 -7.55 -13.68
C LEU A 91 -12.17 -6.37 -14.60
N PRO A 92 -13.46 -6.01 -14.77
CA PRO A 92 -13.83 -4.79 -15.48
C PRO A 92 -13.16 -3.54 -14.89
N GLY A 93 -12.46 -2.79 -15.74
CA GLY A 93 -11.84 -1.52 -15.36
C GLY A 93 -10.50 -1.62 -14.62
N ALA A 94 -10.01 -2.82 -14.34
CA ALA A 94 -8.69 -3.02 -13.74
C ALA A 94 -7.61 -3.00 -14.82
N ASN A 95 -6.89 -1.88 -14.93
CA ASN A 95 -5.82 -1.68 -15.91
C ASN A 95 -4.49 -1.44 -15.20
N TRP A 96 -4.08 -2.42 -14.39
CA TRP A 96 -2.85 -2.34 -13.62
C TRP A 96 -1.62 -2.49 -14.52
N LYS A 97 -0.65 -1.61 -14.31
CA LYS A 97 0.68 -1.74 -14.88
C LYS A 97 1.74 -1.41 -13.86
N PHE A 98 2.89 -2.03 -13.98
CA PHE A 98 4.06 -1.61 -13.22
C PHE A 98 4.48 -0.21 -13.67
N VAL A 99 4.88 0.60 -12.68
CA VAL A 99 5.48 1.91 -12.91
C VAL A 99 6.72 2.03 -12.07
N HIS A 100 7.82 2.42 -12.71
CA HIS A 100 9.09 2.66 -12.05
C HIS A 100 9.51 4.12 -12.18
N ARG A 101 10.00 4.70 -11.08
CA ARG A 101 10.59 6.03 -11.08
C ARG A 101 11.82 6.03 -10.19
N ASP A 102 12.91 6.50 -10.78
CA ASP A 102 14.16 6.81 -10.10
C ASP A 102 14.14 8.29 -9.74
N LEU A 103 14.20 8.58 -8.44
CA LEU A 103 14.37 9.93 -7.92
C LEU A 103 15.56 9.89 -6.96
N GLY A 104 16.39 10.91 -6.92
CA GLY A 104 17.51 10.89 -6.00
C GLY A 104 18.54 11.99 -6.24
N THR A 105 19.41 12.10 -5.26
CA THR A 105 20.65 12.89 -5.30
C THR A 105 21.84 11.93 -5.27
N PRO A 106 23.08 12.40 -5.41
CA PRO A 106 24.24 11.53 -5.26
C PRO A 106 24.37 10.86 -3.88
N THR A 107 23.73 11.42 -2.84
CA THR A 107 23.84 10.93 -1.46
C THR A 107 22.64 10.11 -1.02
N ASP A 108 21.46 10.36 -1.59
CA ASP A 108 20.20 9.68 -1.24
C ASP A 108 19.50 9.18 -2.51
N ALA A 109 19.02 7.93 -2.49
CA ALA A 109 18.28 7.33 -3.60
C ALA A 109 16.84 7.00 -3.18
N GLU A 110 15.88 7.27 -4.07
CA GLU A 110 14.46 6.90 -3.94
C GLU A 110 14.06 6.08 -5.17
N ASN A 111 13.72 4.82 -4.95
CA ASN A 111 13.24 3.91 -5.99
C ASN A 111 11.77 3.57 -5.71
N MET A 112 10.90 3.82 -6.68
CA MET A 112 9.48 3.48 -6.54
C MET A 112 9.19 2.10 -7.12
N PHE A 113 8.69 1.21 -6.27
CA PHE A 113 8.13 -0.06 -6.68
C PHE A 113 6.61 -0.02 -6.55
N VAL A 114 5.94 0.30 -7.66
CA VAL A 114 4.50 0.55 -7.63
C VAL A 114 3.79 -0.03 -8.86
N MET A 115 2.52 -0.36 -8.68
CA MET A 115 1.57 -0.52 -9.77
C MET A 115 0.67 0.71 -9.86
N MET A 116 0.21 0.99 -11.07
CA MET A 116 -0.70 2.08 -11.36
C MET A 116 -1.95 1.57 -12.06
N ASN A 117 -3.11 2.03 -11.61
CA ASN A 117 -4.40 1.82 -12.28
C ASN A 117 -5.02 3.17 -12.65
N GLY A 118 -5.36 3.34 -13.93
CA GLY A 118 -6.02 4.55 -14.44
C GLY A 118 -7.53 4.39 -14.48
N PHE A 119 -8.27 5.38 -14.00
CA PHE A 119 -9.74 5.37 -14.00
C PHE A 119 -10.30 6.77 -14.29
N ASN A 120 -11.45 6.81 -14.96
CA ASN A 120 -12.14 8.06 -15.28
C ASN A 120 -13.24 8.33 -14.26
N LEU A 121 -13.29 9.55 -13.73
CA LEU A 121 -14.41 10.07 -12.95
C LEU A 121 -14.81 11.42 -13.51
N ASP A 122 -16.08 11.57 -13.90
CA ASP A 122 -16.66 12.80 -14.43
C ASP A 122 -15.83 13.44 -15.57
N GLY A 123 -15.37 12.61 -16.51
CA GLY A 123 -14.57 13.05 -17.67
C GLY A 123 -13.12 13.41 -17.34
N LYS A 124 -12.67 13.21 -16.09
CA LYS A 124 -11.28 13.43 -15.67
C LYS A 124 -10.58 12.10 -15.43
N LEU A 125 -9.37 11.97 -15.97
CA LEU A 125 -8.52 10.79 -15.78
C LEU A 125 -7.72 10.93 -14.48
N TYR A 126 -7.92 9.97 -13.58
CA TYR A 126 -7.17 9.80 -12.35
C TYR A 126 -6.32 8.54 -12.42
N HIS A 127 -5.27 8.51 -11.61
CA HIS A 127 -4.39 7.36 -11.47
C HIS A 127 -4.25 7.01 -9.99
N LEU A 128 -4.53 5.76 -9.65
CA LEU A 128 -4.20 5.20 -8.35
C LEU A 128 -2.81 4.58 -8.45
N ILE A 129 -1.87 5.04 -7.64
CA ILE A 129 -0.55 4.42 -7.49
C ILE A 129 -0.52 3.66 -6.17
N VAL A 130 -0.16 2.38 -6.23
CA VAL A 130 -0.07 1.49 -5.07
C VAL A 130 1.27 0.77 -5.06
N GLY A 131 1.89 0.69 -3.88
CA GLY A 131 3.07 -0.14 -3.68
C GLY A 131 3.92 0.38 -2.55
N GLN A 132 5.22 0.50 -2.81
CA GLN A 132 6.17 1.03 -1.86
C GLN A 132 7.28 1.79 -2.54
N ARG A 133 7.81 2.79 -1.85
CA ARG A 133 9.07 3.44 -2.22
C ARG A 133 10.16 2.93 -1.29
N LYS A 134 11.30 2.63 -1.86
CA LYS A 134 12.53 2.37 -1.15
C LYS A 134 13.33 3.66 -1.08
N PHE A 135 13.67 4.08 0.12
CA PHE A 135 14.51 5.24 0.34
C PHE A 135 15.81 4.80 0.98
N THR A 136 16.93 5.07 0.31
CA THR A 136 18.28 4.74 0.73
C THR A 136 19.03 6.01 1.05
N ARG A 137 19.50 6.15 2.29
CA ARG A 137 20.34 7.27 2.75
C ARG A 137 21.80 6.91 2.76
N TYR A 138 22.65 7.91 2.52
CA TYR A 138 24.11 7.81 2.62
C TYR A 138 24.67 6.70 1.73
N VAL A 139 24.21 6.66 0.47
CA VAL A 139 24.60 5.64 -0.51
C VAL A 139 26.13 5.54 -0.60
N GLY A 140 26.67 4.33 -0.45
CA GLY A 140 28.10 4.03 -0.52
C GLY A 140 28.91 4.37 0.75
N GLN A 141 28.25 4.74 1.85
CA GLN A 141 28.91 5.04 3.13
C GLN A 141 28.69 3.92 4.16
N ALA A 142 29.52 3.86 5.20
CA ALA A 142 29.45 2.83 6.24
C ALA A 142 28.11 2.83 7.03
N ASN A 143 27.37 3.94 6.97
CA ASN A 143 26.07 4.13 7.62
C ASN A 143 24.90 4.16 6.61
N GLU A 144 25.06 3.52 5.46
CA GLU A 144 23.97 3.35 4.48
C GLU A 144 22.74 2.70 5.13
N GLN A 145 21.56 3.25 4.86
CA GLN A 145 20.30 2.76 5.42
C GLN A 145 19.19 2.79 4.37
N SER A 146 18.55 1.64 4.14
CA SER A 146 17.39 1.49 3.27
C SER A 146 16.12 1.25 4.08
N PHE A 147 15.06 2.00 3.78
CA PHE A 147 13.73 1.78 4.36
C PHE A 147 12.64 1.84 3.32
N TYR A 148 11.59 1.04 3.52
CA TYR A 148 10.43 0.98 2.63
C TYR A 148 9.27 1.76 3.22
N ILE A 149 8.64 2.59 2.41
CA ILE A 149 7.47 3.37 2.78
C ILE A 149 6.33 2.96 1.86
N PRO A 150 5.20 2.46 2.40
CA PRO A 150 4.05 2.11 1.59
C PRO A 150 3.42 3.34 0.95
N LEU A 151 2.82 3.11 -0.22
CA LEU A 151 2.16 4.14 -1.02
C LEU A 151 0.80 3.61 -1.46
N ALA A 152 -0.23 4.42 -1.21
CA ALA A 152 -1.50 4.34 -1.90
C ALA A 152 -2.00 5.78 -2.09
N GLN A 153 -2.00 6.27 -3.31
CA GLN A 153 -2.32 7.68 -3.60
C GLN A 153 -3.04 7.86 -4.93
N VAL A 154 -3.98 8.80 -4.94
CA VAL A 154 -4.66 9.26 -6.15
C VAL A 154 -3.91 10.44 -6.72
N LEU A 155 -3.58 10.36 -8.00
CA LEU A 155 -2.97 11.40 -8.80
C LEU A 155 -3.90 11.81 -9.93
N GLN A 156 -3.77 13.04 -10.39
CA GLN A 156 -4.47 13.57 -11.55
C GLN A 156 -3.48 14.31 -12.46
N PHE A 157 -3.63 14.16 -13.77
CA PHE A 157 -2.88 15.00 -14.71
C PHE A 157 -3.55 16.37 -14.83
N ASP A 158 -2.80 17.45 -14.60
CA ASP A 158 -3.31 18.83 -14.64
C ASP A 158 -2.90 19.61 -15.89
N GLY A 159 -2.33 18.93 -16.89
CA GLY A 159 -1.80 19.55 -18.11
C GLY A 159 -0.30 19.78 -18.08
N THR A 160 0.29 19.95 -16.90
CA THR A 160 1.73 20.21 -16.73
C THR A 160 2.46 19.08 -16.03
N GLY A 161 1.75 18.31 -15.22
CA GLY A 161 2.32 17.16 -14.53
C GLY A 161 1.26 16.35 -13.80
N MET A 162 1.74 15.33 -13.08
CA MET A 162 0.91 14.53 -12.19
C MET A 162 0.83 15.22 -10.82
N LYS A 163 -0.35 15.72 -10.48
CA LYS A 163 -0.63 16.32 -9.18
C LYS A 163 -1.19 15.26 -8.23
N GLN A 164 -0.66 15.20 -7.02
CA GLN A 164 -1.22 14.37 -5.96
C GLN A 164 -2.52 14.98 -5.44
N ILE A 165 -3.59 14.20 -5.48
CA ILE A 165 -4.93 14.60 -5.03
C ILE A 165 -5.19 14.09 -3.61
N PHE A 166 -4.85 12.83 -3.33
CA PHE A 166 -5.08 12.23 -2.02
C PHE A 166 -4.05 11.13 -1.71
N LYS A 167 -3.69 11.01 -0.43
CA LYS A 167 -2.89 9.91 0.12
C LYS A 167 -3.76 9.10 1.05
N PHE A 168 -3.95 7.82 0.74
CA PHE A 168 -4.68 6.89 1.59
C PHE A 168 -3.85 6.44 2.79
N VAL A 169 -2.52 6.47 2.71
CA VAL A 169 -1.62 6.09 3.81
C VAL A 169 -1.05 7.33 4.48
N ASP A 170 -1.18 7.39 5.80
CA ASP A 170 -0.39 8.27 6.65
C ASP A 170 0.94 7.58 6.99
N ILE A 171 2.01 8.08 6.40
CA ILE A 171 3.37 7.54 6.57
C ILE A 171 3.94 7.78 7.97
N ARG A 172 3.36 8.71 8.76
CA ARG A 172 3.84 9.00 10.13
C ARG A 172 3.34 7.97 11.11
N THR A 173 2.09 7.58 10.96
CA THR A 173 1.42 6.59 11.82
C THR A 173 1.48 5.19 11.23
N MET A 174 1.91 5.06 9.97
CA MET A 174 1.89 3.81 9.20
C MET A 174 0.51 3.17 9.24
N ASN A 175 -0.52 3.96 8.91
CA ASN A 175 -1.92 3.53 8.93
C ASN A 175 -2.72 4.27 7.84
N TRP A 176 -4.01 3.97 7.70
CA TRP A 176 -4.91 4.71 6.83
C TRP A 176 -5.05 6.17 7.26
N ASN A 177 -5.03 7.08 6.30
CA ASN A 177 -5.20 8.53 6.47
C ASN A 177 -6.68 8.88 6.66
N THR A 178 -7.26 8.44 7.77
CA THR A 178 -8.66 8.62 8.14
C THR A 178 -8.81 8.66 9.67
N PRO A 179 -9.73 9.45 10.23
CA PRO A 179 -10.02 9.43 11.66
C PRO A 179 -10.64 8.10 12.04
N VAL A 180 -9.91 7.27 12.78
CA VAL A 180 -10.10 5.81 12.99
C VAL A 180 -11.56 5.37 13.24
N PRO A 181 -12.29 4.92 12.21
CA PRO A 181 -13.57 4.22 12.34
C PRO A 181 -13.35 2.71 12.28
N ALA A 182 -14.39 1.91 12.51
CA ALA A 182 -14.33 0.44 12.40
C ALA A 182 -13.87 -0.06 11.01
N GLN A 183 -14.07 0.76 9.99
CA GLN A 183 -13.49 0.60 8.66
C GLN A 183 -12.94 1.95 8.20
N PRO A 184 -11.93 2.00 7.32
CA PRO A 184 -11.48 3.26 6.76
C PRO A 184 -12.63 4.04 6.11
N ASP A 185 -12.80 5.31 6.51
CA ASP A 185 -13.88 6.18 6.03
C ASP A 185 -13.30 7.50 5.49
N PHE A 186 -13.29 7.60 4.17
CA PHE A 186 -12.79 8.77 3.46
C PHE A 186 -13.91 9.75 3.08
N SER A 187 -15.08 9.70 3.73
CA SER A 187 -16.26 10.51 3.37
C SER A 187 -15.97 12.02 3.43
N LYS A 188 -15.30 12.48 4.49
CA LYS A 188 -14.95 13.91 4.64
C LYS A 188 -14.03 14.38 3.50
N ALA A 189 -12.94 13.66 3.26
CA ALA A 189 -12.03 13.95 2.16
C ALA A 189 -12.74 13.82 0.78
N SER A 190 -13.70 12.90 0.66
CA SER A 190 -14.49 12.74 -0.57
C SER A 190 -15.34 13.96 -0.87
N GLN A 191 -15.96 14.56 0.15
CA GLN A 191 -16.73 15.80 0.02
C GLN A 191 -15.84 16.99 -0.34
N GLU A 192 -14.70 17.13 0.33
CA GLU A 192 -13.75 18.24 0.10
C GLU A 192 -13.13 18.20 -1.30
N LEU A 193 -12.86 17.00 -1.83
CA LEU A 193 -12.22 16.81 -3.13
C LEU A 193 -13.21 16.61 -4.29
N GLY A 194 -14.49 16.37 -3.99
CA GLY A 194 -15.50 16.02 -4.99
C GLY A 194 -15.22 14.68 -5.69
N ILE A 195 -14.57 13.74 -5.00
CA ILE A 195 -14.16 12.43 -5.52
C ILE A 195 -14.61 11.36 -4.53
N ASN A 196 -15.27 10.30 -5.00
CA ASN A 196 -15.70 9.21 -4.12
C ASN A 196 -14.51 8.30 -3.73
N LEU A 197 -13.72 8.74 -2.75
CA LEU A 197 -12.54 8.02 -2.25
C LEU A 197 -12.92 6.70 -1.56
N ASN A 198 -14.12 6.60 -0.98
CA ASN A 198 -14.61 5.36 -0.38
C ASN A 198 -14.82 4.26 -1.43
N THR A 199 -15.33 4.61 -2.61
CA THR A 199 -15.42 3.67 -3.74
C THR A 199 -14.03 3.26 -4.22
N ILE A 200 -13.11 4.21 -4.37
CA ILE A 200 -11.72 3.91 -4.78
C ILE A 200 -11.07 2.97 -3.77
N TYR A 201 -11.23 3.22 -2.48
CA TYR A 201 -10.70 2.36 -1.44
C TYR A 201 -11.31 0.95 -1.48
N ARG A 202 -12.64 0.83 -1.45
CA ARG A 202 -13.32 -0.47 -1.34
C ARG A 202 -13.19 -1.31 -2.61
N VAL A 203 -13.37 -0.70 -3.77
CA VAL A 203 -13.35 -1.41 -5.05
C VAL A 203 -11.91 -1.61 -5.49
N VAL A 204 -11.14 -0.53 -5.62
CA VAL A 204 -9.84 -0.59 -6.28
C VAL A 204 -8.74 -1.05 -5.32
N LEU A 205 -8.59 -0.40 -4.16
CA LEU A 205 -7.51 -0.73 -3.22
C LEU A 205 -7.72 -2.05 -2.47
N LYS A 206 -8.94 -2.35 -2.04
CA LYS A 206 -9.21 -3.54 -1.23
C LYS A 206 -9.50 -4.79 -2.05
N THR A 207 -10.09 -4.66 -3.25
CA THR A 207 -10.51 -5.82 -4.05
C THR A 207 -9.66 -5.98 -5.30
N GLN A 208 -9.63 -4.96 -6.18
CA GLN A 208 -8.90 -5.10 -7.44
C GLN A 208 -7.39 -5.22 -7.26
N LEU A 209 -6.82 -4.60 -6.22
CA LEU A 209 -5.39 -4.74 -5.92
C LEU A 209 -5.03 -6.18 -5.58
N SER A 210 -5.72 -6.81 -4.62
CA SER A 210 -5.40 -8.16 -4.16
C SER A 210 -5.50 -9.16 -5.31
N GLU A 211 -6.49 -9.02 -6.19
CA GLU A 211 -6.59 -9.83 -7.41
C GLU A 211 -5.45 -9.53 -8.40
N ALA A 212 -5.12 -8.26 -8.63
CA ALA A 212 -4.00 -7.92 -9.52
C ALA A 212 -2.67 -8.48 -9.01
N VAL A 213 -2.44 -8.47 -7.70
CA VAL A 213 -1.22 -9.01 -7.10
C VAL A 213 -1.05 -10.50 -7.42
N THR A 214 -2.11 -11.31 -7.34
CA THR A 214 -2.01 -12.74 -7.63
C THR A 214 -1.77 -13.04 -9.11
N GLN A 215 -2.04 -12.07 -10.00
CA GLN A 215 -1.84 -12.18 -11.45
C GLN A 215 -0.46 -11.70 -11.93
N ILE A 216 0.41 -11.20 -11.03
CA ILE A 216 1.76 -10.74 -11.38
C ILE A 216 2.61 -11.79 -12.12
N PRO A 217 2.58 -13.09 -11.75
CA PRO A 217 3.33 -14.10 -12.50
C PRO A 217 2.95 -14.20 -13.98
N GLU A 218 1.76 -13.71 -14.36
CA GLU A 218 1.24 -13.71 -15.73
C GLU A 218 1.48 -12.39 -16.48
N ALA A 219 2.22 -11.45 -15.88
CA ALA A 219 2.52 -10.15 -16.49
C ALA A 219 3.11 -10.28 -17.90
N ARG A 220 2.67 -9.40 -18.80
CA ARG A 220 3.10 -9.37 -20.22
C ARG A 220 3.75 -8.04 -20.54
#